data_AF-H9TE81-F1
#
_entry.id   AF-H9TE81-F1
#
_cell.length_a   1.000
_cell.length_b   1.000
_cell.length_c   1.000
_cell.angle_alpha   90.00
_cell.angle_beta   90.00
_cell.angle_gamma   90.00
#
_symmetry.space_group_name_H-M   'P 1'
#
loop_
_entity.id
_entity.type
_entity.pdbx_description
1 polymer ?
#
loop_
_entity_poly.entity_id
_entity_poly.type
_entity_poly.pdbx_seq_one_letter_code
_entity_poly.pdbx_strand_id
1 'polypeptide(L)'
;MFTTVDHGRSVGTTAGILLAVLFLLTACTSSTTAPGRSSPTPTASAPPQGPGGYGGLLLGARWYVQWVTVGGRTTTAPSHAAAWVDFGYDGTVKGDYGCTPFDAPARLTATTLTVGRKTEGTASEASCPAARSAFEKQLRKLFAGPLTVARRVDDLTMDLRNRRGDNVAVKLLWPKGLFGSRWRLDHWIVGDSVAPPPDSEIYFVFHPEGSVTVETGCNDLTGRAVLDGDTLSLYRLTPTTHRTCSSRRMESERALLESDENPRVMRYSALPHSFQAVDDSQGLDYFGYVWTTEPAR
;
A
#
# COMPACT_ATOMS: atom_id res chain seq x y z
N MET A 1 16.67 45.37 -39.49
CA MET A 1 15.54 46.12 -40.06
C MET A 1 14.45 46.09 -39.01
N PHE A 2 14.24 47.23 -38.35
CA PHE A 2 13.32 47.41 -37.22
C PHE A 2 11.89 47.58 -37.73
N THR A 3 10.92 46.96 -37.07
CA THR A 3 9.55 47.51 -36.97
C THR A 3 8.94 47.14 -35.62
N THR A 4 8.89 48.15 -34.76
CA THR A 4 8.07 48.27 -33.55
C THR A 4 6.61 48.47 -33.91
N VAL A 5 5.68 47.89 -33.13
CA VAL A 5 4.31 48.38 -33.01
C VAL A 5 3.99 48.49 -31.52
N ASP A 6 3.74 49.72 -31.09
CA ASP A 6 3.18 50.13 -29.81
C ASP A 6 1.90 50.91 -30.14
N HIS A 7 0.88 50.83 -29.28
CA HIS A 7 -0.07 51.90 -28.90
C HIS A 7 -1.30 51.30 -28.19
N GLY A 8 -1.59 51.79 -26.98
CA GLY A 8 -2.95 51.72 -26.42
C GLY A 8 -3.09 51.77 -24.90
N ARG A 9 -2.83 52.92 -24.28
CA ARG A 9 -3.19 53.24 -22.87
C ARG A 9 -4.71 53.39 -22.70
N SER A 10 -5.25 52.99 -21.55
CA SER A 10 -6.37 53.70 -20.91
C SER A 10 -6.28 53.64 -19.38
N VAL A 11 -6.20 54.82 -18.77
CA VAL A 11 -6.29 55.09 -17.32
C VAL A 11 -7.71 55.55 -17.02
N GLY A 12 -8.27 55.14 -15.88
CA GLY A 12 -9.50 55.70 -15.33
C GLY A 12 -9.50 55.58 -13.80
N THR A 13 -9.53 56.73 -13.12
CA THR A 13 -9.48 56.91 -11.66
C THR A 13 -10.67 57.78 -11.23
N THR A 14 -11.36 57.45 -10.13
CA THR A 14 -12.12 58.35 -9.19
C THR A 14 -12.75 57.46 -8.10
N ALA A 15 -12.35 57.48 -6.81
CA ALA A 15 -12.76 58.41 -5.72
C ALA A 15 -14.29 58.65 -5.66
N GLY A 16 -15.08 58.50 -4.59
CA GLY A 16 -14.95 58.36 -3.13
C GLY A 16 -16.20 59.05 -2.51
N ILE A 17 -16.66 58.67 -1.30
CA ILE A 17 -17.30 59.50 -0.24
C ILE A 17 -18.19 58.68 0.74
N LEU A 18 -18.00 59.00 2.03
CA LEU A 18 -18.70 58.58 3.26
C LEU A 18 -20.21 58.93 3.32
N LEU A 19 -20.99 58.20 4.13
CA LEU A 19 -22.01 58.80 5.01
C LEU A 19 -22.34 57.94 6.25
N ALA A 20 -22.82 58.59 7.30
CA ALA A 20 -22.75 58.23 8.71
C ALA A 20 -24.03 57.62 9.33
N VAL A 21 -23.81 56.87 10.43
CA VAL A 21 -24.56 56.61 11.68
C VAL A 21 -26.07 56.91 11.75
N LEU A 22 -26.87 55.94 12.27
CA LEU A 22 -27.94 56.22 13.26
C LEU A 22 -28.25 54.97 14.13
N PHE A 23 -28.31 55.17 15.45
CA PHE A 23 -28.75 54.21 16.49
C PHE A 23 -30.28 54.18 16.59
N LEU A 24 -30.88 52.98 16.71
CA LEU A 24 -32.17 52.79 17.38
C LEU A 24 -32.18 51.46 18.16
N LEU A 25 -32.40 51.58 19.47
CA LEU A 25 -32.68 50.50 20.41
C LEU A 25 -34.17 50.13 20.34
N THR A 26 -34.49 48.84 20.20
CA THR A 26 -35.75 48.26 20.67
C THR A 26 -35.52 46.84 21.16
N ALA A 27 -35.80 46.61 22.44
CA ALA A 27 -35.82 45.32 23.10
C ALA A 27 -37.02 44.47 22.64
N CYS A 28 -36.89 43.14 22.69
CA CYS A 28 -37.76 42.27 23.48
C CYS A 28 -37.45 40.77 23.26
N THR A 29 -37.85 40.00 24.29
CA THR A 29 -38.08 38.55 24.36
C THR A 29 -36.88 37.60 24.34
N SER A 30 -36.47 37.23 25.56
CA SER A 30 -35.75 36.00 25.89
C SER A 30 -36.66 34.79 25.69
N SER A 31 -36.30 33.91 24.74
CA SER A 31 -36.82 32.54 24.67
C SER A 31 -35.70 31.57 24.98
N THR A 32 -35.77 31.00 26.18
CA THR A 32 -34.89 29.95 26.70
C THR A 32 -34.91 28.74 25.77
N THR A 33 -33.80 28.49 25.07
CA THR A 33 -33.56 27.21 24.38
C THR A 33 -32.40 26.52 25.09
N ALA A 34 -32.62 25.27 25.50
CA ALA A 34 -31.71 24.43 26.25
C ALA A 34 -30.32 24.34 25.60
N PRO A 35 -29.23 24.16 26.38
CA PRO A 35 -27.92 23.88 25.83
C PRO A 35 -27.95 22.48 25.20
N GLY A 36 -27.99 22.43 23.87
CA GLY A 36 -27.69 21.21 23.13
C GLY A 36 -26.28 20.76 23.50
N ARG A 37 -26.18 19.58 24.12
CA ARG A 37 -24.92 18.85 24.25
C ARG A 37 -24.37 18.63 22.84
N SER A 38 -23.38 19.42 22.48
CA SER A 38 -22.56 19.15 21.31
C SER A 38 -21.73 17.92 21.65
N SER A 39 -22.16 16.76 21.16
CA SER A 39 -21.31 15.57 21.12
C SER A 39 -20.01 15.96 20.40
N PRO A 40 -18.83 15.62 20.93
CA PRO A 40 -17.60 15.84 20.19
C PRO A 40 -17.68 14.96 18.94
N THR A 41 -17.84 15.61 17.78
CA THR A 41 -17.59 14.97 16.49
C THR A 41 -16.20 14.33 16.58
N PRO A 42 -16.02 13.04 16.30
CA PRO A 42 -14.69 12.50 16.16
C PRO A 42 -14.01 13.30 15.05
N THR A 43 -13.01 14.10 15.44
CA THR A 43 -12.11 14.75 14.49
C THR A 43 -11.63 13.64 13.58
N ALA A 44 -12.11 13.63 12.34
CA ALA A 44 -11.54 12.80 11.30
C ALA A 44 -10.05 13.16 11.28
N SER A 45 -9.21 12.24 11.77
CA SER A 45 -7.77 12.39 11.71
C SER A 45 -7.44 12.76 10.28
N ALA A 46 -6.91 13.97 10.09
CA ALA A 46 -6.45 14.39 8.78
C ALA A 46 -5.56 13.27 8.21
N PRO A 47 -5.73 12.88 6.94
CA PRO A 47 -4.83 11.90 6.34
C PRO A 47 -3.40 12.40 6.55
N PRO A 48 -2.45 11.57 7.02
CA PRO A 48 -1.13 12.05 7.36
C PRO A 48 -0.48 12.70 6.14
N GLN A 49 -0.28 14.01 6.21
CA GLN A 49 0.46 14.75 5.21
C GLN A 49 1.95 14.63 5.56
N GLY A 50 2.70 13.89 4.75
CA GLY A 50 4.15 13.82 4.87
C GLY A 50 4.79 13.26 3.60
N PRO A 51 5.79 13.94 3.00
CA PRO A 51 6.56 13.39 1.89
C PRO A 51 7.45 12.26 2.44
N GLY A 52 6.96 11.04 2.34
CA GLY A 52 7.61 9.84 2.84
C GLY A 52 8.57 9.25 1.84
N GLY A 53 9.83 9.69 1.86
CA GLY A 53 10.85 9.29 0.89
C GLY A 53 10.58 9.83 -0.51
N TYR A 54 11.49 9.52 -1.45
CA TYR A 54 11.33 9.88 -2.86
C TYR A 54 10.05 9.24 -3.42
N GLY A 55 9.04 10.06 -3.72
CA GLY A 55 7.77 9.62 -4.35
C GLY A 55 6.67 9.13 -3.40
N GLY A 56 6.83 9.22 -2.07
CA GLY A 56 5.76 8.81 -1.14
C GLY A 56 5.50 7.30 -1.08
N LEU A 57 6.44 6.49 -1.58
CA LEU A 57 6.26 5.06 -1.76
C LEU A 57 6.34 4.26 -0.45
N LEU A 58 7.11 4.73 0.54
CA LEU A 58 7.34 3.96 1.79
C LEU A 58 6.06 3.79 2.62
N LEU A 59 5.30 4.87 2.79
CA LEU A 59 4.16 4.92 3.71
C LEU A 59 2.95 4.17 3.17
N GLY A 60 2.39 3.30 4.01
CA GLY A 60 1.25 2.44 3.70
C GLY A 60 1.61 1.19 2.91
N ALA A 61 2.90 0.92 2.67
CA ALA A 61 3.40 -0.24 1.95
C ALA A 61 4.25 -1.13 2.86
N ARG A 62 4.31 -2.43 2.52
CA ARG A 62 5.22 -3.39 3.14
C ARG A 62 6.44 -3.63 2.26
N TRP A 63 7.58 -3.76 2.88
CA TRP A 63 8.88 -3.93 2.24
C TRP A 63 9.60 -5.12 2.86
N TYR A 64 10.07 -6.04 2.04
CA TYR A 64 10.88 -7.15 2.54
C TYR A 64 12.36 -6.79 2.51
N VAL A 65 13.10 -7.28 3.49
CA VAL A 65 14.54 -7.07 3.57
C VAL A 65 15.22 -8.00 2.59
N GLN A 66 16.11 -7.47 1.76
CA GLN A 66 16.92 -8.28 0.84
C GLN A 66 18.28 -8.63 1.45
N TRP A 67 18.94 -7.65 2.07
CA TRP A 67 20.20 -7.83 2.78
C TRP A 67 20.47 -6.69 3.77
N VAL A 68 21.38 -6.95 4.69
CA VAL A 68 21.94 -5.96 5.63
C VAL A 68 23.46 -5.90 5.46
N THR A 69 24.02 -4.70 5.55
CA THR A 69 25.47 -4.48 5.62
C THR A 69 25.80 -3.82 6.93
N VAL A 70 26.60 -4.46 7.76
CA VAL A 70 27.06 -3.91 9.05
C VAL A 70 28.57 -4.01 9.12
N GLY A 71 29.25 -2.88 9.38
CA GLY A 71 30.71 -2.83 9.42
C GLY A 71 31.39 -3.34 8.14
N GLY A 72 30.78 -3.07 6.97
CA GLY A 72 31.28 -3.49 5.66
C GLY A 72 30.97 -4.94 5.27
N ARG A 73 30.41 -5.77 6.18
CA ARG A 73 30.01 -7.15 5.87
C ARG A 73 28.54 -7.20 5.48
N THR A 74 28.25 -7.76 4.30
CA THR A 74 26.87 -7.98 3.81
C THR A 74 26.37 -9.38 4.21
N THR A 75 25.12 -9.46 4.66
CA THR A 75 24.39 -10.70 4.96
C THR A 75 23.04 -10.66 4.26
N THR A 76 22.75 -11.67 3.43
CA THR A 76 21.45 -11.83 2.76
C THR A 76 20.36 -12.17 3.78
N ALA A 77 19.16 -11.65 3.54
CA ALA A 77 17.99 -11.94 4.35
C ALA A 77 17.51 -13.39 4.21
N PRO A 78 16.70 -13.89 5.16
CA PRO A 78 16.01 -15.16 5.02
C PRO A 78 15.15 -15.21 3.75
N SER A 79 14.95 -16.43 3.22
CA SER A 79 14.08 -16.66 2.07
C SER A 79 12.61 -16.32 2.35
N HIS A 80 11.81 -16.29 1.28
CA HIS A 80 10.35 -16.08 1.32
C HIS A 80 9.93 -14.77 1.98
N ALA A 81 10.75 -13.71 1.87
CA ALA A 81 10.46 -12.40 2.45
C ALA A 81 10.13 -12.44 3.96
N ALA A 82 10.67 -13.42 4.71
CA ALA A 82 10.33 -13.61 6.12
C ALA A 82 10.74 -12.41 6.99
N ALA A 83 11.78 -11.67 6.59
CA ALA A 83 12.14 -10.39 7.20
C ALA A 83 11.50 -9.24 6.42
N TRP A 84 10.69 -8.42 7.08
CA TRP A 84 9.94 -7.35 6.44
C TRP A 84 9.65 -6.18 7.40
N VAL A 85 9.30 -5.04 6.83
CA VAL A 85 8.91 -3.81 7.52
C VAL A 85 7.71 -3.18 6.83
N ASP A 86 6.79 -2.63 7.62
CA ASP A 86 5.53 -2.02 7.22
C ASP A 86 5.44 -0.64 7.86
N PHE A 87 5.33 0.40 7.04
CA PHE A 87 5.33 1.78 7.50
C PHE A 87 3.90 2.31 7.54
N GLY A 88 3.30 2.33 8.73
CA GLY A 88 1.92 2.75 8.93
C GLY A 88 1.70 4.26 8.79
N TYR A 89 0.46 4.63 8.45
CA TYR A 89 -0.03 6.01 8.47
C TYR A 89 -0.21 6.55 9.90
N ASP A 90 -0.28 5.67 10.88
CA ASP A 90 -0.44 5.98 12.31
C ASP A 90 0.87 6.41 13.00
N GLY A 91 1.95 6.59 12.23
CA GLY A 91 3.26 6.93 12.78
C GLY A 91 3.92 5.75 13.49
N THR A 92 3.58 4.52 13.09
CA THR A 92 4.25 3.30 13.54
C THR A 92 4.98 2.61 12.39
N VAL A 93 6.00 1.85 12.74
CA VAL A 93 6.58 0.81 11.88
C VAL A 93 6.35 -0.52 12.54
N LYS A 94 5.80 -1.48 11.80
CA LYS A 94 5.72 -2.89 12.20
C LYS A 94 6.72 -3.67 11.37
N GLY A 95 7.16 -4.81 11.86
CA GLY A 95 8.04 -5.65 11.08
C GLY A 95 8.27 -7.01 11.69
N ASP A 96 9.02 -7.81 10.98
CA ASP A 96 9.59 -9.06 11.45
C ASP A 96 11.07 -9.10 11.07
N TYR A 97 11.92 -9.49 12.02
CA TYR A 97 13.34 -9.69 11.77
C TYR A 97 13.66 -10.98 11.00
N GLY A 98 12.64 -11.77 10.64
CA GLY A 98 12.71 -13.11 10.05
C GLY A 98 12.30 -14.23 11.02
N CYS A 99 12.06 -13.89 12.29
CA CYS A 99 11.74 -14.82 13.38
C CYS A 99 11.00 -14.12 14.53
N THR A 100 11.29 -12.84 14.74
CA THR A 100 10.81 -12.05 15.87
C THR A 100 10.07 -10.83 15.33
N PRO A 101 8.75 -10.72 15.57
CA PRO A 101 7.99 -9.55 15.19
C PRO A 101 8.34 -8.38 16.10
N PHE A 102 8.20 -7.17 15.58
CA PHE A 102 8.39 -5.94 16.33
C PHE A 102 7.43 -4.84 15.88
N ASP A 103 7.20 -3.89 16.77
CA ASP A 103 6.59 -2.60 16.48
C ASP A 103 7.44 -1.47 17.08
N ALA A 104 7.34 -0.28 16.49
CA ALA A 104 7.91 0.94 17.05
C ALA A 104 7.16 2.17 16.55
N PRO A 105 7.16 3.28 17.31
CA PRO A 105 6.86 4.58 16.75
C PRO A 105 7.92 4.92 15.69
N ALA A 106 7.47 5.49 14.58
CA ALA A 106 8.31 5.91 13.48
C ALA A 106 7.90 7.30 12.99
N ARG A 107 8.89 8.15 12.71
CA ARG A 107 8.67 9.45 12.09
C ARG A 107 9.44 9.52 10.79
N LEU A 108 8.72 9.68 9.69
CA LEU A 108 9.31 9.89 8.38
C LEU A 108 9.19 11.37 8.00
N THR A 109 10.31 11.99 7.62
CA THR A 109 10.35 13.39 7.18
C THR A 109 11.31 13.51 6.02
N ALA A 110 10.77 13.79 4.83
CA ALA A 110 11.51 13.77 3.57
C ALA A 110 12.27 12.44 3.41
N THR A 111 13.60 12.47 3.43
CA THR A 111 14.46 11.28 3.32
C THR A 111 14.96 10.76 4.67
N THR A 112 14.46 11.27 5.79
CA THR A 112 14.88 10.84 7.13
C THR A 112 13.77 10.03 7.80
N LEU A 113 14.03 8.75 8.04
CA LEU A 113 13.23 7.86 8.87
C LEU A 113 13.83 7.79 10.27
N THR A 114 13.09 8.15 11.30
CA THR A 114 13.50 7.94 12.70
C THR A 114 12.66 6.83 13.31
N VAL A 115 13.30 5.71 13.61
CA VAL A 115 12.68 4.57 14.31
C VAL A 115 12.91 4.73 15.82
N GLY A 116 11.83 4.76 16.59
CA GLY A 116 11.88 4.90 18.04
C GLY A 116 12.25 3.61 18.77
N ARG A 117 11.91 3.57 20.07
CA ARG A 117 12.09 2.37 20.89
C ARG A 117 11.15 1.27 20.40
N LYS A 118 11.69 0.06 20.23
CA LYS A 118 10.93 -1.09 19.75
C LYS A 118 10.29 -1.86 20.89
N THR A 119 9.08 -2.32 20.63
CA THR A 119 8.44 -3.42 21.36
C THR A 119 8.63 -4.67 20.52
N GLU A 120 9.12 -5.74 21.12
CA GLU A 120 9.35 -7.00 20.43
C GLU A 120 8.34 -8.03 20.92
N GLY A 121 7.81 -8.82 19.99
CA GLY A 121 7.01 -9.98 20.34
C GLY A 121 7.88 -11.19 20.66
N THR A 122 7.21 -12.31 20.91
CA THR A 122 7.88 -13.58 21.12
C THR A 122 8.46 -14.07 19.79
N ALA A 123 9.73 -14.45 19.78
CA ALA A 123 10.31 -15.14 18.65
C ALA A 123 9.55 -16.44 18.38
N SER A 124 9.48 -16.87 17.12
CA SER A 124 9.06 -18.23 16.79
C SER A 124 10.12 -19.23 17.31
N GLU A 125 10.03 -19.61 18.58
CA GLU A 125 11.03 -20.41 19.30
C GLU A 125 11.32 -21.77 18.62
N ALA A 126 10.35 -22.33 17.90
CA ALA A 126 10.51 -23.61 17.22
C ALA A 126 11.26 -23.53 15.87
N SER A 127 11.53 -22.33 15.31
CA SER A 127 11.90 -22.22 13.88
C SER A 127 12.93 -21.15 13.50
N CYS A 128 13.75 -20.67 14.44
CA CYS A 128 14.82 -19.71 14.11
C CYS A 128 16.22 -20.36 14.05
N PRO A 129 16.63 -20.94 12.90
CA PRO A 129 18.00 -21.41 12.68
C PRO A 129 19.05 -20.33 13.00
N ALA A 130 20.24 -20.77 13.43
CA ALA A 130 21.33 -19.87 13.82
C ALA A 130 21.66 -18.78 12.78
N ALA A 131 21.56 -19.09 11.48
CA ALA A 131 21.74 -18.12 10.42
C ALA A 131 20.70 -16.98 10.45
N ARG A 132 19.42 -17.30 10.72
CA ARG A 132 18.35 -16.31 10.87
C ARG A 132 18.54 -15.47 12.13
N SER A 133 18.94 -16.08 13.24
CA SER A 133 19.24 -15.34 14.48
C SER A 133 20.42 -14.37 14.31
N ALA A 134 21.44 -14.73 13.53
CA ALA A 134 22.57 -13.85 13.24
C ALA A 134 22.16 -12.64 12.38
N PHE A 135 21.34 -12.88 11.35
CA PHE A 135 20.76 -11.83 10.53
C PHE A 135 19.87 -10.89 11.35
N GLU A 136 18.98 -11.45 12.18
CA GLU A 136 18.09 -10.71 13.06
C GLU A 136 18.87 -9.74 13.97
N LYS A 137 19.96 -10.20 14.59
CA LYS A 137 20.81 -9.35 15.45
C LYS A 137 21.38 -8.15 14.69
N GLN A 138 21.80 -8.36 13.44
CA GLN A 138 22.33 -7.29 12.58
C GLN A 138 21.22 -6.29 12.21
N LEU A 139 20.08 -6.78 11.74
CA LEU A 139 18.95 -5.94 11.35
C LEU A 139 18.42 -5.13 12.54
N ARG A 140 18.25 -5.76 13.70
CA ARG A 140 17.80 -5.12 14.95
C ARG A 140 18.70 -3.96 15.38
N LYS A 141 20.02 -4.11 15.28
CA LYS A 141 20.99 -3.06 15.63
C LYS A 141 20.99 -1.90 14.63
N LEU A 142 20.76 -2.21 13.36
CA LEU A 142 20.76 -1.22 12.28
C LEU A 142 19.47 -0.41 12.28
N PHE A 143 18.32 -1.09 12.39
CA PHE A 143 16.99 -0.52 12.24
C PHE A 143 16.52 0.16 13.53
N ALA A 144 17.24 1.21 13.94
CA ALA A 144 16.96 2.01 15.13
C ALA A 144 17.48 3.44 14.96
N GLY A 145 16.77 4.41 15.55
CA GLY A 145 17.16 5.81 15.49
C GLY A 145 17.05 6.39 14.07
N PRO A 146 17.84 7.43 13.75
CA PRO A 146 17.77 8.11 12.46
C PRO A 146 18.43 7.30 11.34
N LEU A 147 17.69 7.11 10.26
CA LEU A 147 18.06 6.43 9.02
C LEU A 147 17.80 7.36 7.84
N THR A 148 18.78 7.47 6.94
CA THR A 148 18.61 8.13 5.65
C THR A 148 18.04 7.12 4.65
N VAL A 149 16.99 7.51 3.95
CA VAL A 149 16.33 6.75 2.88
C VAL A 149 16.89 7.20 1.53
N ALA A 150 17.37 6.25 0.74
CA ALA A 150 17.80 6.48 -0.64
C ALA A 150 17.14 5.46 -1.57
N ARG A 151 16.62 5.93 -2.72
CA ARG A 151 16.06 5.06 -3.75
C ARG A 151 17.20 4.43 -4.56
N ARG A 152 17.00 3.20 -5.05
CA ARG A 152 17.83 2.63 -6.12
C ARG A 152 17.22 2.92 -7.49
N VAL A 153 17.96 2.58 -8.54
CA VAL A 153 17.57 2.83 -9.93
C VAL A 153 16.31 2.07 -10.36
N ASP A 154 16.01 0.94 -9.71
CA ASP A 154 14.92 0.04 -10.08
C ASP A 154 13.54 0.46 -9.57
N ASP A 155 13.43 1.58 -8.86
CA ASP A 155 12.19 2.14 -8.33
C ASP A 155 11.41 1.28 -7.31
N LEU A 156 11.89 0.05 -7.08
CA LEU A 156 11.30 -0.98 -6.22
C LEU A 156 12.15 -1.27 -4.99
N THR A 157 13.39 -0.80 -4.97
CA THR A 157 14.34 -1.05 -3.91
C THR A 157 14.81 0.26 -3.27
N MET A 158 14.95 0.23 -1.95
CA MET A 158 15.45 1.34 -1.15
C MET A 158 16.58 0.89 -0.23
N ASP A 159 17.49 1.82 0.02
CA ASP A 159 18.52 1.73 1.05
C ASP A 159 18.11 2.58 2.26
N LEU A 160 18.13 1.98 3.45
CA LEU A 160 18.02 2.69 4.72
C LEU A 160 19.38 2.65 5.41
N ARG A 161 20.02 3.80 5.58
CA ARG A 161 21.40 3.91 6.06
C ARG A 161 21.48 4.68 7.37
N ASN A 162 22.19 4.15 8.35
CA ASN A 162 22.45 4.85 9.60
C ASN A 162 23.70 5.75 9.50
N ARG A 163 23.97 6.55 10.54
CA ARG A 163 25.14 7.45 10.59
C ARG A 163 26.51 6.77 10.54
N ARG A 164 26.58 5.47 10.84
CA ARG A 164 27.83 4.69 10.76
C ARG A 164 28.11 4.17 9.34
N GLY A 165 27.17 4.35 8.42
CA GLY A 165 27.26 3.81 7.06
C GLY A 165 26.71 2.40 6.91
N ASP A 166 26.25 1.75 7.99
CA ASP A 166 25.54 0.47 7.89
C ASP A 166 24.24 0.70 7.09
N ASN A 167 23.90 -0.20 6.16
CA ASN A 167 22.67 -0.09 5.35
C ASN A 167 21.84 -1.38 5.34
N VAL A 168 20.52 -1.21 5.25
CA VAL A 168 19.59 -2.29 4.91
C VAL A 168 18.96 -1.99 3.55
N ALA A 169 18.95 -3.00 2.69
CA ALA A 169 18.26 -2.98 1.41
C ALA A 169 16.86 -3.57 1.58
N VAL A 170 15.84 -2.83 1.20
CA VAL A 170 14.45 -3.29 1.25
C VAL A 170 13.82 -3.18 -0.13
N LYS A 171 13.01 -4.17 -0.52
CA LYS A 171 12.27 -4.17 -1.78
C LYS A 171 10.77 -4.24 -1.52
N LEU A 172 9.98 -3.60 -2.39
CA LEU A 172 8.54 -3.55 -2.27
C LEU A 172 7.99 -4.98 -2.19
N LEU A 173 7.33 -5.27 -1.07
CA LEU A 173 6.62 -6.52 -0.85
C LEU A 173 5.14 -6.29 -1.14
N TRP A 174 4.42 -5.54 -0.32
CA TRP A 174 2.99 -5.26 -0.57
C TRP A 174 2.80 -3.80 -0.92
N PRO A 175 2.14 -3.49 -2.06
CA PRO A 175 1.91 -2.13 -2.47
C PRO A 175 0.96 -1.43 -1.51
N LYS A 176 1.01 -0.10 -1.53
CA LYS A 176 0.12 0.73 -0.74
C LYS A 176 -1.33 0.38 -1.06
N GLY A 177 -2.13 0.18 -0.02
CA GLY A 177 -3.55 -0.09 -0.16
C GLY A 177 -3.85 -1.46 -0.77
N LEU A 178 -2.92 -2.43 -0.69
CA LEU A 178 -3.19 -3.81 -1.11
C LEU A 178 -4.53 -4.31 -0.56
N PHE A 179 -4.76 -4.11 0.74
CA PHE A 179 -6.00 -4.51 1.40
C PHE A 179 -7.08 -3.43 1.31
N GLY A 180 -8.31 -3.85 1.03
CA GLY A 180 -9.51 -3.01 0.94
C GLY A 180 -9.65 -2.18 -0.34
N SER A 181 -8.62 -2.11 -1.18
CA SER A 181 -8.72 -1.45 -2.49
C SER A 181 -9.28 -2.41 -3.54
N ARG A 182 -9.91 -1.83 -4.57
CA ARG A 182 -10.30 -2.55 -5.79
C ARG A 182 -9.09 -2.67 -6.71
N TRP A 183 -8.72 -3.90 -7.00
CA TRP A 183 -7.65 -4.24 -7.92
C TRP A 183 -8.24 -4.85 -9.18
N ARG A 184 -8.06 -4.19 -10.32
CA ARG A 184 -8.53 -4.69 -11.60
C ARG A 184 -7.65 -5.85 -12.04
N LEU A 185 -8.25 -6.99 -12.32
CA LEU A 185 -7.58 -8.08 -13.02
C LEU A 185 -7.28 -7.60 -14.45
N ASP A 186 -6.00 -7.39 -14.74
CA ASP A 186 -5.54 -6.91 -16.03
C ASP A 186 -5.49 -8.05 -17.04
N HIS A 187 -4.87 -9.16 -16.64
CA HIS A 187 -4.80 -10.39 -17.41
C HIS A 187 -4.50 -11.58 -16.50
N TRP A 188 -4.84 -12.78 -16.98
CA TRP A 188 -4.31 -14.03 -16.44
C TRP A 188 -3.27 -14.62 -17.38
N ILE A 189 -2.44 -15.50 -16.84
CA ILE A 189 -1.38 -16.23 -17.52
C ILE A 189 -1.78 -17.70 -17.49
N VAL A 190 -1.77 -18.36 -18.65
CA VAL A 190 -2.00 -19.80 -18.79
C VAL A 190 -1.01 -20.34 -19.82
N GLY A 191 -0.03 -21.11 -19.37
CA GLY A 191 1.09 -21.55 -20.20
C GLY A 191 1.84 -20.35 -20.80
N ASP A 192 1.89 -20.30 -22.13
CA ASP A 192 2.48 -19.20 -22.90
C ASP A 192 1.48 -18.08 -23.24
N SER A 193 0.22 -18.23 -22.85
CA SER A 193 -0.86 -17.32 -23.20
C SER A 193 -1.09 -16.28 -22.11
N VAL A 194 -1.12 -15.02 -22.51
CA VAL A 194 -1.51 -13.87 -21.68
C VAL A 194 -2.80 -13.29 -22.24
N ALA A 195 -3.87 -13.33 -21.46
CA ALA A 195 -5.18 -12.88 -21.93
C ALA A 195 -5.89 -12.00 -20.89
N PRO A 196 -6.42 -10.84 -21.30
CA PRO A 196 -7.34 -10.09 -20.46
C PRO A 196 -8.69 -10.81 -20.36
N PRO A 197 -9.51 -10.50 -19.35
CA PRO A 197 -10.90 -10.93 -19.33
C PRO A 197 -11.66 -10.42 -20.58
N PRO A 198 -12.42 -11.29 -21.29
CA PRO A 198 -12.93 -10.98 -22.62
C PRO A 198 -14.06 -9.93 -22.70
N ASP A 199 -14.88 -9.76 -21.64
CA ASP A 199 -16.12 -8.95 -21.71
C ASP A 199 -16.55 -8.38 -20.34
N SER A 200 -15.63 -8.27 -19.38
CA SER A 200 -15.89 -7.63 -18.10
C SER A 200 -14.63 -7.10 -17.44
N GLU A 201 -14.75 -5.96 -16.76
CA GLU A 201 -13.74 -5.57 -15.78
C GLU A 201 -13.96 -6.40 -14.52
N ILE A 202 -12.96 -7.21 -14.17
CA ILE A 202 -13.00 -8.05 -12.98
C ILE A 202 -12.19 -7.37 -11.90
N TYR A 203 -12.75 -7.25 -10.71
CA TYR A 203 -12.11 -6.61 -9.57
C TYR A 203 -11.93 -7.57 -8.42
N PHE A 204 -10.76 -7.54 -7.81
CA PHE A 204 -10.45 -8.26 -6.58
C PHE A 204 -10.30 -7.26 -5.45
N VAL A 205 -10.88 -7.59 -4.30
CA VAL A 205 -10.66 -6.89 -3.04
C VAL A 205 -10.10 -7.89 -2.04
N PHE A 206 -8.82 -7.72 -1.71
CA PHE A 206 -8.15 -8.53 -0.70
C PHE A 206 -8.38 -7.92 0.67
N HIS A 207 -8.67 -8.74 1.67
CA HIS A 207 -8.95 -8.26 3.02
C HIS A 207 -7.88 -8.72 4.03
N PRO A 208 -7.56 -7.93 5.08
CA PRO A 208 -6.50 -8.26 6.03
C PRO A 208 -6.71 -9.58 6.78
N GLU A 209 -7.96 -9.99 7.00
CA GLU A 209 -8.31 -11.27 7.62
C GLU A 209 -8.16 -12.49 6.68
N GLY A 210 -7.78 -12.24 5.42
CA GLY A 210 -7.50 -13.26 4.42
C GLY A 210 -8.72 -13.68 3.60
N SER A 211 -9.84 -12.98 3.69
CA SER A 211 -10.93 -13.14 2.72
C SER A 211 -10.59 -12.39 1.41
N VAL A 212 -11.19 -12.82 0.30
CA VAL A 212 -11.13 -12.10 -0.98
C VAL A 212 -12.52 -12.02 -1.58
N THR A 213 -12.90 -10.82 -2.04
CA THR A 213 -14.12 -10.59 -2.80
C THR A 213 -13.77 -10.36 -4.25
N VAL A 214 -14.53 -10.96 -5.18
CA VAL A 214 -14.31 -10.80 -6.62
C VAL A 214 -15.58 -10.34 -7.29
N GLU A 215 -15.54 -9.18 -7.94
CA GLU A 215 -16.63 -8.65 -8.75
C GLU A 215 -16.35 -9.03 -10.20
N THR A 216 -17.15 -9.93 -10.79
CA THR A 216 -16.93 -10.39 -12.18
C THR A 216 -17.74 -9.59 -13.21
N GLY A 217 -18.60 -8.68 -12.74
CA GLY A 217 -19.57 -7.94 -13.54
C GLY A 217 -20.89 -8.68 -13.83
N CYS A 218 -20.99 -9.99 -13.54
CA CYS A 218 -22.25 -10.74 -13.51
C CYS A 218 -22.59 -11.17 -12.10
N ASN A 219 -21.83 -12.13 -11.59
CA ASN A 219 -21.93 -12.60 -10.22
C ASN A 219 -20.75 -12.13 -9.39
N ASP A 220 -21.03 -11.91 -8.11
CA ASP A 220 -19.98 -11.70 -7.14
C ASP A 220 -19.49 -13.07 -6.64
N LEU A 221 -18.19 -13.18 -6.42
CA LEU A 221 -17.55 -14.35 -5.83
C LEU A 221 -16.89 -13.96 -4.51
N THR A 222 -16.69 -14.96 -3.66
CA THR A 222 -15.91 -14.84 -2.43
C THR A 222 -14.97 -16.03 -2.29
N GLY A 223 -13.90 -15.86 -1.53
CA GLY A 223 -12.99 -16.94 -1.21
C GLY A 223 -12.00 -16.54 -0.12
N ARG A 224 -10.91 -17.30 -0.05
CA ARG A 224 -9.82 -17.05 0.88
C ARG A 224 -8.52 -16.83 0.11
N ALA A 225 -7.74 -15.84 0.52
CA ALA A 225 -6.43 -15.51 -0.01
C ALA A 225 -5.47 -15.28 1.17
N VAL A 226 -4.41 -16.07 1.26
CA VAL A 226 -3.36 -15.89 2.27
C VAL A 226 -2.12 -15.32 1.60
N LEU A 227 -1.73 -14.11 2.00
CA LEU A 227 -0.44 -13.55 1.68
C LEU A 227 0.53 -13.84 2.82
N ASP A 228 1.55 -14.64 2.54
CA ASP A 228 2.65 -14.93 3.45
C ASP A 228 3.98 -14.64 2.75
N GLY A 229 4.66 -13.58 3.20
CA GLY A 229 5.85 -13.09 2.53
C GLY A 229 5.61 -12.82 1.04
N ASP A 230 6.39 -13.50 0.21
CA ASP A 230 6.35 -13.46 -1.26
C ASP A 230 5.46 -14.56 -1.88
N THR A 231 4.51 -15.10 -1.11
CA THR A 231 3.62 -16.19 -1.53
C THR A 231 2.16 -15.79 -1.36
N LEU A 232 1.35 -16.03 -2.39
CA LEU A 232 -0.10 -15.92 -2.37
C LEU A 232 -0.70 -17.33 -2.48
N SER A 233 -1.41 -17.77 -1.45
CA SER A 233 -2.25 -18.97 -1.49
C SER A 233 -3.71 -18.57 -1.75
N LEU A 234 -4.19 -18.78 -2.97
CA LEU A 234 -5.57 -18.50 -3.35
C LEU A 234 -6.39 -19.79 -3.29
N TYR A 235 -7.41 -19.78 -2.43
CA TYR A 235 -8.35 -20.89 -2.32
C TYR A 235 -9.44 -20.75 -3.38
N ARG A 236 -10.12 -21.86 -3.64
CA ARG A 236 -11.25 -21.93 -4.56
C ARG A 236 -12.28 -20.82 -4.24
N LEU A 237 -12.64 -20.06 -5.28
CA LEU A 237 -13.69 -19.05 -5.21
C LEU A 237 -15.08 -19.70 -5.23
N THR A 238 -16.05 -19.05 -4.61
CA THR A 238 -17.45 -19.49 -4.54
C THR A 238 -18.38 -18.34 -4.93
N PRO A 239 -19.41 -18.55 -5.76
CA PRO A 239 -20.40 -17.53 -6.06
C PRO A 239 -21.18 -17.10 -4.81
N THR A 240 -21.35 -15.80 -4.62
CA THR A 240 -22.25 -15.23 -3.61
C THR A 240 -23.58 -14.78 -4.21
N THR A 241 -23.62 -14.56 -5.52
CA THR A 241 -24.84 -14.28 -6.27
C THR A 241 -25.03 -15.27 -7.42
N HIS A 242 -26.27 -15.43 -7.87
CA HIS A 242 -26.62 -16.31 -8.98
C HIS A 242 -27.53 -15.54 -9.96
N ARG A 243 -26.93 -15.01 -11.02
CA ARG A 243 -27.56 -14.25 -12.08
C ARG A 243 -27.29 -14.93 -13.42
N THR A 244 -28.13 -14.63 -14.39
CA THR A 244 -27.91 -15.05 -15.79
C THR A 244 -27.49 -13.85 -16.60
N CYS A 245 -26.32 -13.93 -17.24
CA CYS A 245 -25.75 -12.88 -18.08
C CYS A 245 -25.39 -13.41 -19.48
N SER A 246 -24.76 -12.57 -20.32
CA SER A 246 -24.25 -12.99 -21.62
C SER A 246 -23.25 -14.15 -21.48
N SER A 247 -23.18 -15.02 -22.48
CA SER A 247 -22.28 -16.18 -22.46
C SER A 247 -20.81 -15.79 -22.26
N ARG A 248 -20.36 -14.68 -22.87
CA ARG A 248 -18.99 -14.17 -22.68
C ARG A 248 -18.71 -13.72 -21.25
N ARG A 249 -19.69 -13.11 -20.57
CA ARG A 249 -19.52 -12.68 -19.17
C ARG A 249 -19.47 -13.88 -18.22
N MET A 250 -20.28 -14.90 -18.49
CA MET A 250 -20.25 -16.16 -17.73
C MET A 250 -18.96 -16.97 -17.97
N GLU A 251 -18.30 -16.80 -19.12
CA GLU A 251 -17.02 -17.46 -19.42
C GLU A 251 -15.90 -17.02 -18.48
N SER A 252 -15.76 -15.73 -18.21
CA SER A 252 -14.76 -15.22 -17.27
C SER A 252 -15.02 -15.70 -15.83
N GLU A 253 -16.29 -15.71 -15.42
CA GLU A 253 -16.69 -16.24 -14.11
C GLU A 253 -16.32 -17.71 -13.97
N ARG A 254 -16.61 -18.52 -15.00
CA ARG A 254 -16.29 -19.94 -15.03
C ARG A 254 -14.78 -20.18 -14.96
N ALA A 255 -13.99 -19.42 -15.72
CA ALA A 255 -12.52 -19.52 -15.67
C ALA A 255 -11.95 -19.29 -14.25
N LEU A 256 -12.57 -18.41 -13.46
CA LEU A 256 -12.17 -18.15 -12.07
C LEU A 256 -12.60 -19.25 -11.09
N LEU A 257 -13.65 -20.01 -11.41
CA LEU A 257 -14.18 -21.09 -10.57
C LEU A 257 -13.49 -22.44 -10.84
N GLU A 258 -12.99 -22.65 -12.06
CA GLU A 258 -12.40 -23.90 -12.56
C GLU A 258 -10.94 -24.13 -12.11
N SER A 259 -10.50 -23.61 -10.95
CA SER A 259 -9.16 -23.95 -10.42
C SER A 259 -9.12 -25.41 -9.93
N ASP A 260 -8.25 -26.23 -10.51
CA ASP A 260 -8.02 -27.62 -10.07
C ASP A 260 -7.23 -27.70 -8.77
N GLU A 261 -6.41 -26.69 -8.49
CA GLU A 261 -5.64 -26.58 -7.24
C GLU A 261 -6.41 -25.81 -6.16
N ASN A 262 -6.31 -26.27 -4.91
CA ASN A 262 -6.93 -25.61 -3.76
C ASN A 262 -6.18 -25.90 -2.44
N PRO A 263 -5.42 -24.92 -1.89
CA PRO A 263 -5.14 -23.62 -2.49
C PRO A 263 -4.20 -23.77 -3.69
N ARG A 264 -4.33 -22.88 -4.66
CA ARG A 264 -3.25 -22.61 -5.62
C ARG A 264 -2.22 -21.72 -4.94
N VAL A 265 -0.96 -22.14 -4.95
CA VAL A 265 0.15 -21.43 -4.30
C VAL A 265 1.01 -20.76 -5.36
N MET A 266 1.09 -19.44 -5.31
CA MET A 266 1.75 -18.61 -6.33
C MET A 266 2.84 -17.73 -5.71
N ARG A 267 3.89 -17.46 -6.47
CA ARG A 267 4.89 -16.43 -6.16
C ARG A 267 4.34 -15.05 -6.42
N TYR A 268 4.42 -14.20 -5.41
CA TYR A 268 3.90 -12.85 -5.40
C TYR A 268 5.02 -11.83 -5.66
N SER A 269 4.75 -10.83 -6.50
CA SER A 269 5.63 -9.67 -6.65
C SER A 269 4.83 -8.41 -6.98
N ALA A 270 5.32 -7.24 -6.56
CA ALA A 270 4.60 -5.99 -6.69
C ALA A 270 5.44 -4.86 -7.31
N LEU A 271 4.73 -3.98 -8.00
CA LEU A 271 5.08 -2.62 -8.37
C LEU A 271 4.18 -1.64 -7.58
N PRO A 272 4.44 -0.33 -7.59
CA PRO A 272 3.61 0.63 -6.87
C PRO A 272 2.12 0.62 -7.25
N HIS A 273 1.81 0.27 -8.50
CA HIS A 273 0.45 0.35 -9.08
C HIS A 273 -0.03 -0.99 -9.68
N SER A 274 0.70 -2.06 -9.46
CA SER A 274 0.33 -3.39 -9.93
C SER A 274 0.99 -4.47 -9.09
N PHE A 275 0.44 -5.67 -9.12
CA PHE A 275 1.12 -6.85 -8.59
C PHE A 275 0.72 -8.07 -9.39
N GLN A 276 1.53 -9.11 -9.29
CA GLN A 276 1.27 -10.39 -9.93
C GLN A 276 1.48 -11.53 -8.96
N ALA A 277 0.74 -12.61 -9.20
CA ALA A 277 0.94 -13.89 -8.55
C ALA A 277 1.05 -14.96 -9.63
N VAL A 278 2.17 -15.68 -9.67
CA VAL A 278 2.46 -16.69 -10.69
C VAL A 278 2.88 -17.99 -10.03
N ASP A 279 2.26 -19.08 -10.44
CA ASP A 279 2.65 -20.45 -10.16
C ASP A 279 3.59 -20.91 -11.28
N ASP A 280 4.85 -21.12 -10.93
CA ASP A 280 5.92 -21.63 -11.79
C ASP A 280 6.34 -23.06 -11.42
N SER A 281 5.58 -23.73 -10.54
CA SER A 281 5.97 -25.01 -9.96
C SER A 281 5.89 -26.19 -10.95
N GLN A 282 5.07 -26.07 -11.98
CA GLN A 282 4.84 -27.11 -12.99
C GLN A 282 5.68 -26.92 -14.28
N GLY A 283 6.71 -26.07 -14.25
CA GLY A 283 7.58 -25.84 -15.41
C GLY A 283 6.92 -24.95 -16.46
N LEU A 284 6.48 -25.52 -17.59
CA LEU A 284 5.89 -24.77 -18.71
C LEU A 284 4.39 -24.45 -18.52
N ASP A 285 3.72 -25.13 -17.58
CA ASP A 285 2.32 -24.87 -17.23
C ASP A 285 2.22 -23.71 -16.24
N TYR A 286 2.59 -22.52 -16.71
CA TYR A 286 2.48 -21.29 -15.92
C TYR A 286 1.01 -20.95 -15.69
N PHE A 287 0.64 -20.68 -14.45
CA PHE A 287 -0.64 -20.08 -14.15
C PHE A 287 -0.45 -18.82 -13.33
N GLY A 288 -1.18 -17.76 -13.62
CA GLY A 288 -1.07 -16.57 -12.79
C GLY A 288 -2.09 -15.50 -13.10
N TYR A 289 -2.05 -14.48 -12.26
CA TYR A 289 -2.89 -13.31 -12.35
C TYR A 289 -2.02 -12.06 -12.22
N VAL A 290 -2.37 -11.04 -13.00
CA VAL A 290 -1.79 -9.70 -12.89
C VAL A 290 -2.90 -8.71 -12.60
N TRP A 291 -2.70 -7.93 -11.54
CA TRP A 291 -3.64 -6.92 -11.10
C TRP A 291 -3.03 -5.54 -11.19
N THR A 292 -3.87 -4.55 -11.50
CA THR A 292 -3.50 -3.14 -11.60
C THR A 292 -4.45 -2.30 -10.74
N THR A 293 -3.95 -1.18 -10.22
CA THR A 293 -4.84 -0.17 -9.62
C THR A 293 -5.78 0.38 -10.67
N GLU A 294 -7.02 0.69 -10.31
CA GLU A 294 -7.91 1.44 -11.20
C GLU A 294 -7.23 2.76 -11.62
N PRO A 295 -7.24 3.14 -12.90
CA PRO A 295 -6.84 4.48 -13.29
C PRO A 295 -7.67 5.50 -12.51
N ALA A 296 -7.04 6.53 -11.95
CA ALA A 296 -7.79 7.65 -11.40
C ALA A 296 -8.67 8.24 -12.52
N ARG A 297 -10.00 8.20 -12.32
CA ARG A 297 -10.98 8.79 -13.24
C ARG A 297 -10.95 10.31 -13.16
#